data_AF-A0A9P7E5X0-F1
#
_entry.id   AF-A0A9P7E5X0-F1
#
_cell.length_a   1.000
_cell.length_b   1.000
_cell.length_c   1.000
_cell.angle_alpha   90.00
_cell.angle_beta   90.00
_cell.angle_gamma   90.00
#
_symmetry.space_group_name_H-M   'P 1'
#
loop_
_entity.id
_entity.type
_entity.pdbx_description
1 polymer ?
#
loop_
_entity_poly.entity_id
_entity_poly.type
_entity_poly.pdbx_seq_one_letter_code
_entity_poly.pdbx_strand_id
1 'polypeptide(L)'
;MLVISWLSECTLPPDPILYPYDKTGHGFYNDATGRLLCPVDHDWNNSEDYHPDYRVMAYSWPTFLYDGHYDARNPRDGLFKGKLLLKMFKAIFTSPTSAELDDPEQTGSDEVSAHGHSKHRRTRTSGEWHTRCDVAGLLNMKSTQPRAIAYAAVQLRFALSSASLWQITDDDFNSEVFYNHIVDFFELPPTQDTANEVDDILLWWNRKVFGRKYVSVYRPQRVEQLSVARTWA
;
A
#
# COMPACT_ATOMS: atom_id res chain seq x y z
N MET A 1 7.39 10.69 9.88
CA MET A 1 7.15 9.53 9.01
C MET A 1 6.30 10.00 7.84
N LEU A 2 6.62 9.57 6.61
CA LEU A 2 5.95 10.00 5.36
C LEU A 2 4.42 9.77 5.37
N VAL A 3 3.95 8.77 6.10
CA VAL A 3 2.53 8.48 6.26
C VAL A 3 1.78 9.65 6.92
N ILE A 4 2.38 10.29 7.94
CA ILE A 4 1.73 11.40 8.66
C ILE A 4 1.58 12.64 7.78
N SER A 5 2.58 12.94 6.93
CA SER A 5 2.43 14.01 5.92
C SER A 5 1.30 13.71 4.94
N TRP A 6 1.15 12.46 4.50
CA TRP A 6 0.04 12.08 3.61
C TRP A 6 -1.33 12.22 4.27
N LEU A 7 -1.46 11.90 5.56
CA LEU A 7 -2.72 12.06 6.29
C LEU A 7 -3.11 13.53 6.47
N SER A 8 -2.12 14.39 6.76
CA SER A 8 -2.33 15.84 6.88
C SER A 8 -2.76 16.51 5.57
N GLU A 9 -2.47 15.89 4.42
CA GLU A 9 -2.88 16.38 3.09
C GLU A 9 -4.29 15.93 2.68
N CYS A 10 -4.80 14.83 3.25
CA CYS A 10 -6.04 14.17 2.81
C CYS A 10 -7.28 14.47 3.69
N THR A 11 -7.13 15.11 4.85
CA THR A 11 -8.22 15.30 5.83
C THR A 11 -8.17 16.68 6.51
N LEU A 12 -9.27 17.11 7.14
CA LEU A 12 -9.22 18.13 8.20
C LEU A 12 -8.08 17.74 9.17
N PRO A 13 -7.32 18.70 9.72
CA PRO A 13 -6.14 18.37 10.53
C PRO A 13 -6.53 17.36 11.61
N PRO A 14 -5.82 16.21 11.69
CA PRO A 14 -6.19 15.14 12.61
C PRO A 14 -6.25 15.68 14.04
N ASP A 15 -7.25 15.23 14.80
CA ASP A 15 -7.45 15.59 16.21
C ASP A 15 -7.30 14.32 17.06
N PRO A 16 -6.30 14.23 17.96
CA PRO A 16 -5.20 15.18 18.20
C PRO A 16 -4.18 15.23 17.05
N ILE A 17 -3.39 16.30 16.96
CA ILE A 17 -2.35 16.47 15.93
C ILE A 17 -1.34 15.33 15.99
N LEU A 18 -1.09 14.70 14.83
CA LEU A 18 -0.11 13.62 14.69
C LEU A 18 1.29 14.20 14.45
N TYR A 19 2.28 13.71 15.18
CA TYR A 19 3.66 14.16 15.06
C TYR A 19 4.50 13.16 14.25
N PRO A 20 5.36 13.60 13.31
CA PRO A 20 6.08 12.68 12.43
C PRO A 20 7.05 11.71 13.12
N TYR A 21 7.55 12.05 14.32
CA TYR A 21 8.56 11.26 15.05
C TYR A 21 8.06 10.78 16.41
N ASP A 22 6.80 11.06 16.73
CA ASP A 22 6.16 10.65 17.97
C ASP A 22 4.83 10.00 17.63
N LYS A 23 4.70 8.71 17.97
CA LYS A 23 3.49 7.92 17.73
C LYS A 23 2.47 8.05 18.87
N THR A 24 2.76 8.87 19.87
CA THR A 24 1.81 9.19 20.93
C THR A 24 0.54 9.78 20.31
N GLY A 25 -0.61 9.19 20.62
CA GLY A 25 -1.89 9.58 20.04
C GLY A 25 -2.17 9.03 18.64
N HIS A 26 -1.32 8.17 18.06
CA HIS A 26 -1.65 7.42 16.85
C HIS A 26 -2.55 6.22 17.18
N GLY A 27 -2.81 5.36 16.19
CA GLY A 27 -3.57 4.13 16.39
C GLY A 27 -5.05 4.42 16.61
N PHE A 28 -5.64 3.73 17.58
CA PHE A 28 -7.05 3.89 17.93
C PHE A 28 -7.33 5.10 18.84
N TYR A 29 -6.29 5.86 19.21
CA TYR A 29 -6.43 7.10 19.99
C TYR A 29 -6.66 8.35 19.13
N ASN A 30 -6.74 8.20 17.80
CA ASN A 30 -6.97 9.28 16.86
C ASN A 30 -7.89 8.81 15.73
N ASP A 31 -8.88 9.63 15.39
CA ASP A 31 -9.91 9.26 14.42
C ASP A 31 -9.37 8.95 13.03
N ALA A 32 -8.34 9.68 12.57
CA ALA A 32 -7.79 9.47 11.23
C ALA A 32 -7.04 8.15 11.13
N THR A 33 -6.17 7.83 12.09
CA THR A 33 -5.43 6.57 12.11
C THR A 33 -6.34 5.40 12.51
N GLY A 34 -7.26 5.62 13.45
CA GLY A 34 -8.20 4.63 13.94
C GLY A 34 -9.13 4.14 12.86
N ARG A 35 -9.74 5.06 12.09
CA ARG A 35 -10.59 4.70 10.94
C ARG A 35 -9.85 3.89 9.88
N LEU A 36 -8.56 4.16 9.64
CA LEU A 36 -7.75 3.41 8.68
C LEU A 36 -7.40 2.00 9.17
N LEU A 37 -7.17 1.84 10.48
CA LEU A 37 -6.85 0.57 11.13
C LEU A 37 -8.09 -0.28 11.41
N CYS A 38 -9.25 0.35 11.54
CA CYS A 38 -10.53 -0.31 11.74
C CYS A 38 -10.79 -1.35 10.65
N PRO A 39 -11.21 -2.57 11.01
CA PRO A 39 -11.76 -3.53 10.06
C PRO A 39 -12.80 -2.86 9.17
N VAL A 40 -12.72 -3.14 7.87
CA VAL A 40 -13.52 -2.47 6.85
C VAL A 40 -15.04 -2.73 7.01
N ASP A 41 -15.39 -3.84 7.64
CA ASP A 41 -16.75 -4.29 7.93
C ASP A 41 -17.32 -3.72 9.24
N HIS A 42 -16.58 -2.83 9.91
CA HIS A 42 -16.97 -2.19 11.16
C HIS A 42 -17.06 -0.67 11.01
N ASP A 43 -18.12 -0.07 11.55
CA ASP A 43 -18.32 1.38 11.48
C ASP A 43 -17.55 2.10 12.60
N TRP A 44 -16.45 2.77 12.23
CA TRP A 44 -15.69 3.62 13.15
C TRP A 44 -16.54 4.67 13.88
N ASN A 45 -17.58 5.21 13.22
CA ASN A 45 -18.37 6.30 13.78
C ASN A 45 -19.46 5.81 14.73
N ASN A 46 -19.73 4.50 14.78
CA ASN A 46 -20.66 3.92 15.72
C ASN A 46 -19.93 3.48 16.99
N SER A 47 -19.85 4.36 17.99
CA SER A 47 -19.07 4.14 19.20
C SER A 47 -19.55 2.98 20.07
N GLU A 48 -20.73 2.40 19.80
CA GLU A 48 -21.22 1.20 20.49
C GLU A 48 -20.47 -0.08 20.05
N ASP A 49 -19.85 -0.10 18.86
CA ASP A 49 -19.09 -1.24 18.35
C ASP A 49 -17.63 -1.25 18.83
N TYR A 50 -17.14 -0.13 19.37
CA TYR A 50 -15.86 -0.03 20.06
C TYR A 50 -15.97 -0.51 21.51
N HIS A 51 -16.39 -1.76 21.69
CA HIS A 51 -16.23 -2.46 22.95
C HIS A 51 -14.73 -2.69 23.20
N PRO A 52 -14.19 -2.56 24.42
CA PRO A 52 -12.81 -2.95 24.74
C PRO A 52 -12.47 -4.43 24.43
N ASP A 53 -13.47 -5.23 24.05
CA ASP A 53 -13.31 -6.61 23.58
C ASP A 53 -13.41 -6.77 22.05
N TYR A 54 -13.72 -5.70 21.30
CA TYR A 54 -13.73 -5.72 19.85
C TYR A 54 -12.28 -5.63 19.34
N ARG A 55 -11.64 -6.80 19.26
CA ARG A 55 -10.21 -6.93 18.97
C ARG A 55 -9.97 -6.93 17.47
N VAL A 56 -9.23 -5.94 16.99
CA VAL A 56 -8.73 -5.92 15.61
C VAL A 56 -7.66 -7.01 15.46
N MET A 57 -8.07 -8.16 14.93
CA MET A 57 -7.19 -9.31 14.73
C MET A 57 -6.47 -9.25 13.38
N ALA A 58 -5.41 -10.03 13.26
CA ALA A 58 -4.64 -10.20 12.02
C ALA A 58 -5.43 -10.79 10.84
N TYR A 59 -6.62 -11.36 11.11
CA TYR A 59 -7.52 -11.90 10.09
C TYR A 59 -8.54 -10.88 9.56
N SER A 60 -8.68 -9.73 10.21
CA SER A 60 -9.58 -8.67 9.78
C SER A 60 -8.88 -7.75 8.79
N TRP A 61 -9.57 -7.34 7.72
CA TRP A 61 -9.00 -6.43 6.72
C TRP A 61 -9.11 -4.97 7.17
N PRO A 62 -8.00 -4.26 7.41
CA PRO A 62 -8.07 -2.84 7.73
C PRO A 62 -8.58 -2.02 6.54
N THR A 63 -9.30 -0.95 6.84
CA THR A 63 -9.87 -0.04 5.83
C THR A 63 -8.82 0.50 4.85
N PHE A 64 -7.57 0.73 5.28
CA PHE A 64 -6.51 1.23 4.39
C PHE A 64 -6.16 0.29 3.22
N LEU A 65 -6.57 -0.98 3.26
CA LEU A 65 -6.40 -1.92 2.15
C LEU A 65 -7.35 -1.63 0.99
N TYR A 66 -8.47 -0.96 1.23
CA TYR A 66 -9.52 -0.70 0.25
C TYR A 66 -9.36 0.66 -0.42
N ASP A 67 -9.89 0.80 -1.65
CA ASP A 67 -9.94 2.07 -2.41
C ASP A 67 -10.99 3.08 -1.88
N GLY A 68 -11.22 3.07 -0.56
CA GLY A 68 -12.11 4.01 0.12
C GLY A 68 -13.59 3.65 0.17
N HIS A 69 -14.03 2.57 -0.50
CA HIS A 69 -15.39 2.05 -0.38
C HIS A 69 -15.39 0.55 -0.07
N TYR A 70 -16.35 0.12 0.74
CA TYR A 70 -16.61 -1.29 1.05
C TYR A 70 -18.06 -1.62 0.76
N ASP A 71 -18.27 -2.67 -0.03
CA ASP A 71 -19.59 -3.23 -0.29
C ASP A 71 -19.70 -4.60 0.38
N ALA A 72 -20.56 -4.72 1.39
CA ALA A 72 -20.80 -5.99 2.08
C ALA A 72 -21.35 -7.09 1.14
N ARG A 73 -21.97 -6.71 0.02
CA ARG A 73 -22.45 -7.67 -1.00
C ARG A 73 -21.33 -8.11 -1.94
N ASN A 74 -20.26 -7.32 -2.04
CA ASN A 74 -19.06 -7.64 -2.79
C ASN A 74 -17.79 -7.28 -2.00
N PRO A 75 -17.44 -8.06 -0.95
CA PRO A 75 -16.38 -7.69 0.00
C PRO A 75 -14.98 -7.58 -0.61
N ARG A 76 -14.76 -8.09 -1.83
CA ARG A 76 -13.48 -8.02 -2.55
C ARG A 76 -13.35 -6.77 -3.41
N ASP A 77 -14.44 -6.05 -3.63
CA ASP A 77 -14.38 -4.83 -4.42
C ASP A 77 -13.48 -3.80 -3.75
N GLY A 78 -12.59 -3.20 -4.53
CA GLY A 78 -11.57 -2.27 -4.02
C GLY A 78 -10.49 -2.87 -3.10
N LEU A 79 -10.55 -4.14 -2.71
CA LEU A 79 -9.59 -4.77 -1.80
C LEU A 79 -8.17 -4.78 -2.41
N PHE A 80 -7.17 -4.45 -1.59
CA PHE A 80 -5.75 -4.23 -1.96
C PHE A 80 -5.48 -3.11 -2.97
N LYS A 81 -6.45 -2.23 -3.22
CA LYS A 81 -6.30 -1.05 -4.11
C LYS A 81 -6.25 0.27 -3.34
N GLY A 82 -6.11 0.23 -2.01
CA GLY A 82 -6.05 1.43 -1.18
C GLY A 82 -4.95 2.42 -1.58
N LYS A 83 -5.33 3.70 -1.69
CA LYS A 83 -4.42 4.78 -2.11
C LYS A 83 -3.21 4.91 -1.19
N LEU A 84 -3.41 4.80 0.13
CA LEU A 84 -2.34 4.91 1.11
C LEU A 84 -1.39 3.70 1.05
N LEU A 85 -1.93 2.50 0.78
CA LEU A 85 -1.14 1.30 0.55
C LEU A 85 -0.26 1.45 -0.70
N LEU A 86 -0.81 1.97 -1.80
CA LEU A 86 -0.05 2.26 -3.03
C LEU A 86 1.06 3.29 -2.78
N LYS A 87 0.77 4.36 -2.05
CA LYS A 87 1.78 5.37 -1.65
C LYS A 87 2.89 4.72 -0.82
N MET A 88 2.55 3.91 0.17
CA MET A 88 3.53 3.21 1.01
C MET A 88 4.40 2.28 0.17
N PHE A 89 3.82 1.48 -0.72
CA PHE A 89 4.56 0.60 -1.61
C PHE A 89 5.56 1.38 -2.46
N LYS A 90 5.13 2.47 -3.11
CA LYS A 90 6.01 3.30 -3.95
C LYS A 90 7.13 3.95 -3.11
N ALA A 91 6.83 4.39 -1.89
CA ALA A 91 7.85 4.95 -1.00
C ALA A 91 8.93 3.93 -0.59
N ILE A 92 8.56 2.65 -0.42
CA ILE A 92 9.50 1.57 -0.06
C ILE A 92 10.29 1.10 -1.29
N PHE A 93 9.59 0.79 -2.38
CA PHE A 93 10.17 0.04 -3.49
C PHE A 93 10.65 0.91 -4.65
N THR A 94 10.04 2.06 -4.90
CA THR A 94 10.45 2.93 -6.01
C THR A 94 11.14 4.17 -5.46
N SER A 95 10.42 5.27 -5.30
CA SER A 95 10.98 6.52 -4.79
C SER A 95 9.92 7.31 -4.04
N PRO A 96 10.27 8.05 -2.97
CA PRO A 96 9.35 8.97 -2.30
C PRO A 96 8.63 9.91 -3.27
N THR A 97 9.33 10.42 -4.30
CA THR A 97 8.72 11.28 -5.32
C THR A 97 7.68 10.55 -6.18
N SER A 98 7.82 9.23 -6.37
CA SER A 98 6.80 8.44 -7.09
C SER A 98 5.51 8.28 -6.29
N ALA A 99 5.60 8.30 -4.96
CA ALA A 99 4.43 8.22 -4.08
C ALA A 99 3.54 9.48 -4.14
N GLU A 100 4.09 10.61 -4.56
CA GLU A 100 3.37 11.89 -4.74
C GLU A 100 2.81 12.05 -6.16
N LEU A 101 3.31 11.26 -7.11
CA LEU A 101 2.86 11.24 -8.49
C LEU A 101 1.76 10.19 -8.65
N ASP A 102 0.50 10.59 -8.44
CA ASP A 102 -0.67 10.13 -9.21
C ASP A 102 -1.98 10.69 -8.61
N ASP A 103 -2.63 11.57 -9.37
CA ASP A 103 -4.10 11.63 -9.44
C ASP A 103 -4.51 11.83 -10.92
N PRO A 104 -4.77 10.75 -11.68
CA PRO A 104 -5.35 10.85 -13.00
C PRO A 104 -6.70 10.11 -13.03
N GLU A 105 -7.67 10.57 -12.24
CA GLU A 105 -9.09 10.40 -12.56
C GLU A 105 -9.59 11.64 -13.29
N GLN A 106 -9.31 11.69 -14.60
CA GLN A 106 -10.18 12.40 -15.54
C GLN A 106 -10.15 11.63 -16.85
N THR A 107 -11.17 10.79 -17.00
CA THR A 107 -11.52 10.08 -18.21
C THR A 107 -12.25 11.06 -19.14
N GLY A 108 -11.74 11.23 -20.36
CA GLY A 108 -12.55 11.59 -21.53
C GLY A 108 -12.68 13.07 -21.88
N SER A 109 -11.78 13.56 -22.73
CA SER A 109 -12.17 14.13 -24.03
C SER A 109 -10.91 14.40 -24.87
N ASP A 110 -10.91 13.88 -26.09
CA ASP A 110 -10.07 14.40 -27.16
C ASP A 110 -10.51 15.84 -27.45
N GLU A 111 -9.86 16.83 -26.84
CA GLU A 111 -9.87 18.20 -27.37
C GLU A 111 -8.48 18.82 -27.26
N VAL A 112 -7.94 19.16 -28.43
CA VAL A 112 -6.73 19.95 -28.61
C VAL A 112 -6.97 21.33 -28.00
N SER A 113 -6.36 21.61 -26.85
CA SER A 113 -6.22 22.99 -26.37
C SER A 113 -4.78 23.28 -25.96
N ALA A 114 -4.13 24.02 -26.84
CA ALA A 114 -2.78 24.53 -26.73
C ALA A 114 -2.70 25.66 -25.70
N HIS A 115 -2.47 25.35 -24.43
CA HIS A 115 -1.92 26.29 -23.46
C HIS A 115 -0.91 25.57 -22.57
N GLY A 116 0.33 25.55 -23.05
CA GLY A 116 1.45 24.87 -22.41
C GLY A 116 1.93 25.61 -21.17
N HIS A 117 1.73 25.01 -20.00
CA HIS A 117 2.63 25.18 -18.87
C HIS A 117 3.47 23.91 -18.73
N SER A 118 4.58 23.86 -19.46
CA SER A 118 5.59 22.83 -19.26
C SER A 118 6.14 22.97 -17.83
N LYS A 119 5.71 22.11 -16.90
CA LYS A 119 6.39 22.00 -15.61
C LYS A 119 7.82 21.53 -15.92
N HIS A 120 8.77 22.41 -15.61
CA HIS A 120 10.18 22.27 -15.93
C HIS A 120 10.71 20.87 -15.61
N ARG A 121 10.95 20.08 -16.66
CA ARG A 121 11.92 18.98 -16.62
C ARG A 121 13.27 19.64 -16.37
N ARG A 122 13.74 19.64 -15.12
CA ARG A 122 15.13 20.05 -14.81
C ARG A 122 16.05 19.19 -15.68
N THR A 123 16.67 19.83 -16.68
CA THR A 123 17.78 19.26 -17.44
C THR A 123 18.89 18.98 -16.45
N ARG A 124 19.13 17.69 -16.18
CA ARG A 124 20.16 17.23 -15.26
C ARG A 124 21.51 17.59 -15.85
N THR A 125 22.33 18.28 -15.07
CA THR A 125 23.73 18.56 -15.40
C THR A 125 24.48 17.24 -15.55
N SER A 126 25.15 17.06 -16.68
CA SER A 126 26.02 15.92 -16.95
C SER A 126 27.26 16.03 -16.05
N GLY A 127 27.31 15.24 -14.98
CA GLY A 127 28.49 15.21 -14.11
C GLY A 127 28.36 14.37 -12.85
N GLU A 128 27.16 14.21 -12.30
CA GLU A 128 26.97 13.40 -11.09
C GLU A 128 26.62 11.95 -11.42
N TRP A 129 27.60 11.06 -11.31
CA TRP A 129 27.37 9.62 -11.21
C TRP A 129 26.65 9.31 -9.90
N HIS A 130 25.33 9.40 -9.90
CA HIS A 130 24.51 8.84 -8.82
C HIS A 130 24.14 7.39 -9.15
N THR A 131 24.73 6.45 -8.42
CA THR A 131 24.23 5.08 -8.24
C THR A 131 22.95 5.11 -7.41
N ARG A 132 21.82 5.47 -8.02
CA ARG A 132 20.51 5.38 -7.34
C ARG A 132 19.52 4.64 -8.21
N CYS A 133 19.75 3.33 -8.33
CA CYS A 133 18.65 2.42 -8.60
C CYS A 133 17.73 2.46 -7.37
N ASP A 134 16.43 2.55 -7.60
CA ASP A 134 15.46 2.33 -6.54
C ASP A 134 15.51 0.87 -6.07
N VAL A 135 14.84 0.54 -4.96
CA VAL A 135 14.81 -0.83 -4.42
C VAL A 135 14.26 -1.80 -5.46
N ALA A 136 13.27 -1.38 -6.24
CA ALA A 136 12.72 -2.13 -7.37
C ALA A 136 13.82 -2.42 -8.41
N GLY A 137 14.61 -1.44 -8.81
CA GLY A 137 15.76 -1.62 -9.70
C GLY A 137 16.84 -2.52 -9.12
N LEU A 138 17.15 -2.38 -7.82
CA LEU A 138 18.12 -3.23 -7.11
C LEU A 138 17.67 -4.69 -7.04
N LEU A 139 16.38 -4.92 -6.81
CA LEU A 139 15.76 -6.25 -6.82
C LEU A 139 15.44 -6.73 -8.24
N ASN A 140 15.73 -5.92 -9.26
CA ASN A 140 15.37 -6.17 -10.66
C ASN A 140 13.88 -6.54 -10.81
N MET A 141 13.02 -5.82 -10.08
CA MET A 141 11.59 -6.06 -9.99
C MET A 141 10.91 -5.66 -11.30
N LYS A 142 10.48 -6.66 -12.08
CA LYS A 142 9.81 -6.49 -13.38
C LYS A 142 8.28 -6.52 -13.27
N SER A 143 7.78 -6.97 -12.12
CA SER A 143 6.36 -7.06 -11.79
C SER A 143 6.17 -6.97 -10.29
N THR A 144 5.06 -6.40 -9.85
CA THR A 144 4.69 -6.29 -8.45
C THR A 144 4.51 -7.69 -7.88
N GLN A 145 5.18 -7.97 -6.76
CA GLN A 145 5.11 -9.25 -6.07
C GLN A 145 4.06 -9.19 -4.96
N PRO A 146 3.20 -10.22 -4.80
CA PRO A 146 2.24 -10.29 -3.69
C PRO A 146 2.87 -10.07 -2.32
N ARG A 147 4.02 -10.70 -2.09
CA ARG A 147 4.82 -10.58 -0.86
C ARG A 147 5.30 -9.16 -0.59
N ALA A 148 5.56 -8.38 -1.63
CA ALA A 148 5.95 -6.97 -1.50
C ALA A 148 4.75 -6.08 -1.13
N ILE A 149 3.54 -6.40 -1.65
CA ILE A 149 2.29 -5.75 -1.23
C ILE A 149 2.01 -6.06 0.25
N ALA A 150 2.10 -7.34 0.64
CA ALA A 150 1.94 -7.75 2.04
C ALA A 150 2.92 -7.03 2.97
N TYR A 151 4.19 -6.95 2.59
CA TYR A 151 5.19 -6.19 3.36
C TYR A 151 4.81 -4.71 3.49
N ALA A 152 4.42 -4.05 2.40
CA ALA A 152 4.01 -2.65 2.42
C ALA A 152 2.77 -2.43 3.31
N ALA A 153 1.82 -3.37 3.33
CA ALA A 153 0.64 -3.32 4.19
C ALA A 153 1.01 -3.42 5.68
N VAL A 154 1.91 -4.33 6.05
CA VAL A 154 2.37 -4.46 7.45
C VAL A 154 3.14 -3.19 7.87
N GLN A 155 4.01 -2.66 7.00
CA GLN A 155 4.71 -1.40 7.27
C GLN A 155 3.73 -0.23 7.44
N LEU A 156 2.69 -0.16 6.60
CA LEU A 156 1.66 0.87 6.72
C LEU A 156 0.88 0.75 8.02
N ARG A 157 0.46 -0.47 8.40
CA ARG A 157 -0.22 -0.68 9.67
C ARG A 157 0.64 -0.24 10.85
N PHE A 158 1.90 -0.65 10.89
CA PHE A 158 2.82 -0.22 11.94
C PHE A 158 2.98 1.31 11.98
N ALA A 159 3.03 1.97 10.81
CA ALA A 159 3.10 3.43 10.74
C ALA A 159 1.86 4.13 11.30
N LEU A 160 0.68 3.52 11.13
CA LEU A 160 -0.59 4.02 11.65
C LEU A 160 -0.82 3.68 13.13
N SER A 161 -0.19 2.61 13.64
CA SER A 161 -0.30 2.19 15.04
C SER A 161 0.39 3.14 16.03
N SER A 162 0.02 3.05 17.30
CA SER A 162 0.71 3.69 18.44
C SER A 162 2.01 2.99 18.85
N ALA A 163 2.34 1.83 18.25
CA ALA A 163 3.50 1.03 18.61
C ALA A 163 4.82 1.77 18.36
N SER A 164 5.59 2.04 19.41
CA SER A 164 6.86 2.77 19.33
C SER A 164 8.00 1.95 18.72
N LEU A 165 7.94 0.62 18.82
CA LEU A 165 8.96 -0.31 18.33
C LEU A 165 8.33 -1.38 17.46
N TRP A 166 9.06 -1.79 16.42
CA TRP A 166 8.64 -2.89 15.57
C TRP A 166 8.74 -4.22 16.31
N GLN A 167 7.61 -4.91 16.46
CA GLN A 167 7.51 -6.23 17.06
C GLN A 167 6.60 -7.12 16.21
N ILE A 168 6.81 -8.44 16.29
CA ILE A 168 5.95 -9.42 15.59
C ILE A 168 4.53 -9.32 16.12
N THR A 169 4.39 -9.20 17.43
CA THR A 169 3.11 -8.99 18.11
C THR A 169 3.10 -7.59 18.70
N ASP A 170 2.09 -6.82 18.35
CA ASP A 170 1.80 -5.47 18.82
C ASP A 170 0.43 -5.52 19.52
N ASP A 171 0.46 -5.58 20.86
CA ASP A 171 -0.68 -5.92 21.71
C ASP A 171 -1.38 -7.21 21.25
N ASP A 172 -2.63 -7.12 20.75
CA ASP A 172 -3.40 -8.26 20.26
C ASP A 172 -3.17 -8.57 18.76
N PHE A 173 -2.36 -7.75 18.07
CA PHE A 173 -2.17 -7.89 16.64
C PHE A 173 -0.86 -8.58 16.28
N ASN A 174 -0.93 -9.65 15.49
CA ASN A 174 0.23 -10.36 14.98
C ASN A 174 0.53 -9.97 13.52
N SER A 175 1.65 -9.27 13.33
CA SER A 175 2.14 -8.78 12.03
C SER A 175 2.53 -9.91 11.07
N GLU A 176 3.04 -11.03 11.58
CA GLU A 176 3.40 -12.20 10.78
C GLU A 176 2.15 -12.91 10.26
N VAL A 177 1.15 -13.10 11.11
CA VAL A 177 -0.15 -13.67 10.72
C VAL A 177 -0.82 -12.78 9.67
N PHE A 178 -0.81 -11.47 9.86
CA PHE A 178 -1.38 -10.52 8.88
C PHE A 178 -0.65 -10.58 7.54
N TYR A 179 0.69 -10.61 7.57
CA TYR A 179 1.51 -10.79 6.37
C TYR A 179 1.12 -12.07 5.62
N ASN A 180 1.09 -13.21 6.33
CA ASN A 180 0.77 -14.50 5.74
C ASN A 180 -0.67 -14.52 5.20
N HIS A 181 -1.61 -13.91 5.91
CA HIS A 181 -3.00 -13.82 5.44
C HIS A 181 -3.13 -13.04 4.12
N ILE A 182 -2.37 -11.95 3.94
CA ILE A 182 -2.32 -11.24 2.66
C ILE A 182 -1.65 -12.10 1.58
N VAL A 183 -0.55 -12.78 1.91
CA VAL A 183 0.14 -13.66 0.95
C VAL A 183 -0.77 -14.80 0.50
N ASP A 184 -1.48 -15.43 1.42
CA ASP A 184 -2.41 -16.53 1.14
C ASP A 184 -3.55 -16.08 0.21
N PHE A 185 -4.07 -14.86 0.40
CA PHE A 185 -5.06 -14.29 -0.52
C PHE A 185 -4.58 -14.27 -1.97
N PHE A 186 -3.32 -13.91 -2.20
CA PHE A 186 -2.75 -13.81 -3.55
C PHE A 186 -2.18 -15.12 -4.09
N GLU A 187 -1.55 -15.94 -3.25
CA GLU A 187 -0.80 -17.13 -3.69
C GLU A 187 -1.62 -18.42 -3.60
N LEU A 188 -2.71 -18.44 -2.83
CA LEU A 188 -3.56 -19.62 -2.62
C LEU A 188 -5.04 -19.36 -2.99
N PRO A 189 -5.36 -18.83 -4.20
CA PRO A 189 -6.75 -18.65 -4.61
C PRO A 189 -7.46 -20.01 -4.73
N PRO A 190 -8.63 -20.22 -4.08
CA PRO A 190 -9.30 -21.51 -4.04
C PRO A 190 -9.95 -21.92 -5.37
N THR A 191 -10.31 -20.95 -6.22
CA THR A 191 -10.98 -21.19 -7.50
C THR A 191 -10.32 -20.39 -8.63
N GLN A 192 -10.55 -20.82 -9.88
CA GLN A 192 -10.03 -20.11 -11.05
C GLN A 192 -10.56 -18.68 -11.14
N ASP A 193 -11.82 -18.43 -10.76
CA ASP A 193 -12.40 -17.08 -10.75
C ASP A 193 -11.65 -16.17 -9.77
N THR A 194 -11.35 -16.66 -8.56
CA THR A 194 -10.54 -15.90 -7.59
C THR A 194 -9.09 -15.70 -8.06
N ALA A 195 -8.52 -16.66 -8.81
CA ALA A 195 -7.19 -16.50 -9.39
C ALA A 195 -7.18 -15.39 -10.47
N ASN A 196 -8.24 -15.30 -11.28
CA ASN A 196 -8.39 -14.23 -12.26
C ASN A 196 -8.55 -12.86 -11.59
N GLU A 197 -9.32 -12.78 -10.51
CA GLU A 197 -9.45 -11.56 -9.69
C GLU A 197 -8.08 -11.11 -9.13
N VAL A 198 -7.28 -12.06 -8.62
CA VAL A 198 -5.92 -11.80 -8.16
C VAL A 198 -5.03 -11.27 -9.29
N ASP A 199 -5.07 -11.89 -10.47
CA ASP A 199 -4.31 -11.42 -11.63
C ASP A 199 -4.71 -9.99 -12.04
N ASP A 200 -5.99 -9.66 -11.98
CA ASP A 200 -6.50 -8.31 -12.25
C ASP A 200 -5.99 -7.28 -11.23
N ILE A 201 -5.95 -7.63 -9.94
CA ILE A 201 -5.36 -6.78 -8.89
C ILE A 201 -3.87 -6.58 -9.17
N LEU A 202 -3.12 -7.64 -9.43
CA LEU A 202 -1.67 -7.54 -9.67
C LEU A 202 -1.34 -6.79 -10.98
N LEU A 203 -2.18 -6.92 -11.99
CA LEU A 203 -2.08 -6.15 -13.23
C LEU A 203 -2.36 -4.66 -12.99
N TRP A 204 -3.35 -4.32 -12.16
CA TRP A 204 -3.60 -2.95 -11.72
C TRP A 204 -2.37 -2.37 -11.01
N TRP A 205 -1.76 -3.13 -10.11
CA TRP A 205 -0.53 -2.74 -9.41
C TRP A 205 0.63 -2.50 -10.38
N ASN A 206 0.87 -3.40 -11.33
CA ASN A 206 1.92 -3.21 -12.35
C ASN A 206 1.75 -1.90 -13.11
N ARG A 207 0.49 -1.56 -13.49
CA ARG A 207 0.19 -0.31 -14.21
C ARG A 207 0.45 0.92 -13.35
N LYS A 208 0.09 0.88 -12.05
CA LYS A 208 0.26 2.00 -11.12
C LYS A 208 1.71 2.21 -10.66
N VAL A 209 2.49 1.13 -10.58
CA VAL A 209 3.89 1.18 -10.11
C VAL A 209 4.88 1.40 -11.26
N PHE A 210 4.73 0.66 -12.37
CA PHE A 210 5.70 0.65 -13.47
C PHE A 210 5.19 1.30 -14.76
N GLY A 211 3.94 1.74 -14.78
CA GLY A 211 3.33 2.45 -15.91
C GLY A 211 2.66 1.54 -16.96
N ARG A 212 2.00 2.18 -17.94
CA ARG A 212 1.11 1.54 -18.94
C ARG A 212 1.82 0.66 -19.99
N LYS A 213 3.13 0.45 -19.92
CA LYS A 213 3.85 -0.40 -20.89
C LYS A 213 3.73 -1.90 -20.58
N TYR A 214 3.23 -2.26 -19.40
CA TYR A 214 3.03 -3.62 -18.93
C TYR A 214 1.54 -4.02 -19.08
N VAL A 215 1.08 -4.36 -20.29
CA VAL A 215 -0.37 -4.53 -20.54
C VAL A 215 -0.71 -5.78 -21.34
N SER A 216 -1.34 -6.73 -20.65
CA SER A 216 -2.49 -7.54 -21.06
C SER A 216 -2.71 -8.67 -20.05
N VAL A 217 -1.62 -9.19 -19.48
CA VAL A 217 -1.62 -10.32 -18.55
C VAL A 217 -0.57 -10.08 -17.48
N TYR A 218 -0.91 -10.34 -16.21
CA TYR A 218 0.08 -10.36 -15.15
C TYR A 218 1.06 -11.52 -15.37
N ARG A 219 2.36 -11.23 -15.30
CA ARG A 219 3.40 -12.26 -15.36
C ARG A 219 4.25 -12.16 -14.11
N PRO A 220 4.11 -13.07 -13.14
CA PRO A 220 4.93 -13.03 -11.95
C PRO A 220 6.39 -13.19 -12.38
N GLN A 221 7.25 -12.33 -11.84
CA GLN A 221 8.67 -12.54 -11.93
C GLN A 221 8.99 -13.88 -11.27
N ARG A 222 9.50 -14.82 -12.06
CA ARG A 222 10.10 -16.02 -11.48
C ARG A 222 11.22 -15.54 -10.58
N VAL A 223 11.17 -15.93 -9.32
CA VAL A 223 12.35 -15.91 -8.47
C VAL A 223 13.31 -16.88 -9.16
N GLU A 224 14.15 -16.37 -10.06
CA GLU A 224 15.30 -17.10 -10.54
C GLU A 224 15.96 -17.64 -9.27
N GLN A 225 16.35 -18.92 -9.28
CA GLN A 225 17.08 -19.53 -8.18
C GLN A 225 18.48 -18.88 -8.11
N LEU A 226 18.54 -17.59 -7.79
CA LEU A 226 19.71 -16.80 -7.45
C LEU A 226 20.15 -17.19 -6.05
N SER A 227 20.25 -18.50 -5.83
CA SER A 227 20.69 -19.09 -4.59
C SER A 227 22.20 -19.19 -4.65
N VAL A 228 22.87 -18.17 -4.11
CA VAL A 228 24.25 -18.33 -3.61
C VAL A 228 24.31 -19.39 -2.49
N ALA A 229 23.17 -19.80 -1.92
CA ALA A 229 23.07 -20.86 -0.92
C ALA A 229 23.19 -22.28 -1.51
N ARG A 230 23.23 -22.46 -2.85
CA ARG A 230 23.51 -23.75 -3.49
C ARG A 230 24.96 -23.93 -3.92
N THR A 231 25.83 -22.92 -3.77
CA THR A 231 27.25 -23.02 -4.20
C THR A 231 28.16 -23.69 -3.16
N TRP A 232 27.60 -24.22 -2.08
CA TRP A 232 28.32 -24.94 -1.02
C TRP A 232 27.68 -26.29 -0.70
N ALA A 233 27.24 -27.01 -1.74
CA ALA A 233 26.82 -28.41 -1.65
C ALA A 233 27.86 -29.32 -2.31
#